data_AF-A0A942DFY9-F1
#
_entry.id   AF-A0A942DFY9-F1
#
_cell.length_a   1.000
_cell.length_b   1.000
_cell.length_c   1.000
_cell.angle_alpha   90.00
_cell.angle_beta   90.00
_cell.angle_gamma   90.00
#
_symmetry.space_group_name_H-M   'P 1'
#
loop_
_entity.id
_entity.type
_entity.pdbx_description
1 polymer ?
#
loop_
_entity_poly.entity_id
_entity_poly.type
_entity_poly.pdbx_seq_one_letter_code
_entity_poly.pdbx_strand_id
1 'polypeptide(L)'
;MSDLSVQNIHHFDRTTSKSSATFSLLFGICFAFFCQLPCVAEIDGKLLDPYLQREFNWAMFIDLQEDKPFLNYPGSRLNPITQLRVTCGSFERGMSNQADKTPAKLYEEFWYHDDTPIGLRRYRSLDIQSNQIGAIFLGGRGTNATAAAKVLLRLVIELDLRQLSPSVVVVPRDKYDLIASELGRYSFFPRMAAMSSQQFSIHLRSHPYSKNKDEYYYLQY
;
A
#
# COMPACT_ATOMS: atom_id res chain seq x y z
N MET A 1 -61.74 5.34 -70.78
CA MET A 1 -62.84 5.26 -69.82
C MET A 1 -62.25 5.62 -68.47
N SER A 2 -62.32 6.90 -68.05
CA SER A 2 -63.42 7.51 -67.26
C SER A 2 -63.55 6.76 -65.93
N ASP A 3 -63.35 7.32 -64.73
CA ASP A 3 -63.79 8.60 -64.14
C ASP A 3 -62.88 8.94 -62.93
N LEU A 4 -62.45 10.19 -62.70
CA LEU A 4 -63.15 11.29 -61.99
C LEU A 4 -63.63 10.98 -60.55
N SER A 5 -62.99 11.61 -59.55
CA SER A 5 -63.61 12.32 -58.39
C SER A 5 -62.50 12.76 -57.42
N VAL A 6 -62.16 14.05 -57.32
CA VAL A 6 -62.84 15.15 -56.60
C VAL A 6 -62.56 15.15 -55.08
N GLN A 7 -61.72 16.13 -54.71
CA GLN A 7 -61.63 16.96 -53.50
C GLN A 7 -62.42 16.58 -52.24
N ASN A 8 -61.77 16.67 -51.07
CA ASN A 8 -62.30 17.49 -49.98
C ASN A 8 -61.27 17.95 -48.93
N ILE A 9 -61.55 19.14 -48.41
CA ILE A 9 -60.76 19.98 -47.49
C ILE A 9 -61.23 19.73 -46.05
N HIS A 10 -60.30 19.67 -45.09
CA HIS A 10 -60.47 20.07 -43.66
C HIS A 10 -59.06 20.35 -43.10
N HIS A 11 -58.64 21.57 -42.80
CA HIS A 11 -59.00 22.50 -41.71
C HIS A 11 -58.62 21.99 -40.30
N PHE A 12 -57.92 22.85 -39.54
CA PHE A 12 -57.64 22.79 -38.08
C PHE A 12 -56.47 21.84 -37.69
N ASP A 13 -55.54 22.14 -36.78
CA ASP A 13 -55.46 23.20 -35.78
C ASP A 13 -54.00 23.41 -35.31
N ARG A 14 -53.75 24.60 -34.75
CA ARG A 14 -52.48 25.09 -34.27
C ARG A 14 -52.42 24.92 -32.75
N THR A 15 -51.59 24.04 -32.19
CA THR A 15 -51.15 24.21 -30.79
C THR A 15 -49.69 23.79 -30.56
N THR A 16 -48.96 24.76 -30.02
CA THR A 16 -47.65 24.68 -29.41
C THR A 16 -47.67 23.81 -28.15
N SER A 17 -46.69 22.92 -28.01
CA SER A 17 -46.21 22.48 -26.68
C SER A 17 -44.69 22.33 -26.72
N LYS A 18 -44.02 23.42 -26.32
CA LYS A 18 -42.64 23.37 -25.83
C LYS A 18 -42.69 22.90 -24.37
N SER A 19 -41.68 22.12 -23.98
CA SER A 19 -41.26 21.81 -22.60
C SER A 19 -41.49 20.37 -22.16
N SER A 20 -40.58 19.47 -22.54
CA SER A 20 -40.12 18.38 -21.68
C SER A 20 -38.86 17.74 -22.26
N ALA A 21 -37.71 18.41 -22.17
CA ALA A 21 -36.43 17.83 -22.63
C ALA A 21 -35.20 18.39 -21.90
N THR A 22 -35.34 18.85 -20.65
CA THR A 22 -34.22 19.44 -19.89
C THR A 22 -33.98 18.82 -18.52
N PHE A 23 -34.78 17.85 -18.07
CA PHE A 23 -34.59 17.22 -16.75
C PHE A 23 -33.81 15.88 -16.77
N SER A 24 -33.56 15.29 -17.94
CA SER A 24 -32.87 13.99 -18.04
C SER A 24 -31.34 14.11 -18.21
N LEU A 25 -30.83 15.27 -18.60
CA LEU A 25 -29.41 15.45 -18.94
C LEU A 25 -28.50 15.76 -17.72
N LEU A 26 -29.08 16.16 -16.58
CA LEU A 26 -28.32 16.44 -15.36
C LEU A 26 -28.00 15.19 -14.52
N PHE A 27 -28.79 14.11 -14.64
CA PHE A 27 -28.55 12.87 -13.88
C PHE A 27 -27.43 12.01 -14.48
N GLY A 28 -27.17 12.12 -15.78
CA GLY A 28 -26.10 11.38 -16.46
C GLY A 28 -24.69 11.92 -16.19
N ILE A 29 -24.55 13.23 -15.90
CA ILE A 29 -23.24 13.86 -15.68
C ILE A 29 -22.71 13.53 -14.27
N CYS A 30 -23.57 13.38 -13.26
CA CYS A 30 -23.12 12.99 -11.91
C CYS A 30 -22.58 11.56 -11.86
N PHE A 31 -23.08 10.62 -12.68
CA PHE A 31 -22.61 9.23 -12.65
C PHE A 31 -21.24 9.05 -13.32
N ALA A 32 -20.91 9.87 -14.33
CA ALA A 32 -19.61 9.82 -15.01
C ALA A 32 -18.45 10.33 -14.12
N PHE A 33 -18.72 11.17 -13.12
CA PHE A 33 -17.70 11.64 -12.18
C PHE A 33 -17.42 10.68 -11.02
N PHE A 34 -18.36 9.79 -10.67
CA PHE A 34 -18.16 8.83 -9.57
C PHE A 34 -17.37 7.58 -9.96
N CYS A 35 -17.21 7.29 -11.27
CA CYS A 35 -16.50 6.08 -11.73
C CYS A 35 -15.00 6.28 -12.02
N GLN A 36 -14.44 7.47 -11.81
CA GLN A 36 -13.02 7.75 -12.12
C GLN A 36 -12.11 7.83 -10.89
N LEU A 37 -12.58 7.50 -9.69
CA LEU A 37 -11.64 7.19 -8.62
C LEU A 37 -11.03 5.83 -8.95
N PRO A 38 -9.73 5.75 -9.37
CA PRO A 38 -9.08 4.45 -9.39
C PRO A 38 -9.23 3.91 -7.98
N CYS A 39 -9.96 2.80 -7.86
CA CYS A 39 -10.03 2.06 -6.61
C CYS A 39 -8.59 1.63 -6.35
N VAL A 40 -7.89 2.41 -5.52
CA VAL A 40 -6.52 2.11 -5.11
C VAL A 40 -6.65 0.83 -4.32
N ALA A 41 -6.29 -0.30 -4.94
CA ALA A 41 -6.23 -1.57 -4.26
C ALA A 41 -5.23 -1.42 -3.11
N GLU A 42 -5.75 -1.41 -1.88
CA GLU A 42 -4.93 -1.39 -0.68
C GLU A 42 -4.10 -2.68 -0.68
N ILE A 43 -2.77 -2.54 -0.72
CA ILE A 43 -1.88 -3.69 -0.63
C ILE A 43 -2.12 -4.36 0.72
N ASP A 44 -2.58 -5.61 0.68
CA ASP A 44 -2.90 -6.38 1.87
C ASP A 44 -1.76 -7.33 2.26
N GLY A 45 -1.83 -7.85 3.49
CA GLY A 45 -0.86 -8.81 4.00
C GLY A 45 -0.86 -10.17 3.30
N LYS A 46 -1.75 -10.41 2.32
CA LYS A 46 -1.75 -11.62 1.49
C LYS A 46 -0.78 -11.51 0.32
N LEU A 47 -0.32 -10.30 -0.03
CA LEU A 47 0.65 -10.04 -1.09
C LEU A 47 0.22 -10.62 -2.46
N LEU A 48 -1.10 -10.60 -2.75
CA LEU A 48 -1.68 -11.17 -3.98
C LEU A 48 -1.79 -10.17 -5.13
N ASP A 49 -1.24 -8.97 -4.95
CA ASP A 49 -1.28 -7.89 -5.93
C ASP A 49 -0.46 -8.26 -7.20
N PRO A 50 -1.07 -8.24 -8.40
CA PRO A 50 -0.38 -8.55 -9.65
C PRO A 50 0.83 -7.68 -9.96
N TYR A 51 0.82 -6.40 -9.55
CA TYR A 51 1.96 -5.50 -9.70
C TYR A 51 3.15 -6.02 -8.89
N LEU A 52 2.94 -6.43 -7.64
CA LEU A 52 4.01 -6.96 -6.80
C LEU A 52 4.66 -8.21 -7.39
N GLN A 53 3.84 -9.12 -7.90
CA GLN A 53 4.27 -10.37 -8.52
C GLN A 53 5.07 -10.14 -9.81
N ARG A 54 4.79 -9.03 -10.52
CA ARG A 54 5.50 -8.68 -11.75
C ARG A 54 6.85 -8.02 -11.49
N GLU A 55 6.90 -7.07 -10.55
CA GLU A 55 8.09 -6.26 -10.33
C GLU A 55 9.12 -6.95 -9.42
N PHE A 56 8.68 -7.76 -8.46
CA PHE A 56 9.54 -8.30 -7.40
C PHE A 56 9.63 -9.83 -7.45
N ASN A 57 10.69 -10.39 -6.86
CA ASN A 57 10.86 -11.83 -6.62
C ASN A 57 10.30 -12.25 -5.26
N TRP A 58 10.25 -11.33 -4.30
CA TRP A 58 9.69 -11.54 -2.98
C TRP A 58 9.15 -10.23 -2.43
N ALA A 59 8.25 -10.31 -1.47
CA ALA A 59 7.78 -9.15 -0.72
C ALA A 59 7.56 -9.50 0.76
N MET A 60 7.72 -8.49 1.61
CA MET A 60 7.31 -8.53 3.01
C MET A 60 6.21 -7.50 3.25
N PHE A 61 5.25 -7.81 4.11
CA PHE A 61 4.24 -6.87 4.59
C PHE A 61 4.31 -6.76 6.10
N ILE A 62 4.48 -5.54 6.59
CA ILE A 62 4.46 -5.18 8.01
C ILE A 62 3.05 -4.66 8.33
N ASP A 63 2.22 -5.53 8.88
CA ASP A 63 0.91 -5.18 9.42
C ASP A 63 1.08 -4.53 10.79
N LEU A 64 1.04 -3.19 10.82
CA LEU A 64 0.96 -2.41 12.04
C LEU A 64 -0.50 -2.42 12.51
N GLN A 65 -0.79 -3.23 13.53
CA GLN A 65 -2.15 -3.35 14.07
C GLN A 65 -2.50 -2.13 14.92
N GLU A 66 -3.79 -1.84 14.98
CA GLU A 66 -4.31 -0.90 15.97
C GLU A 66 -3.99 -1.38 17.39
N ASP A 67 -3.71 -0.43 18.27
CA ASP A 67 -3.40 -0.71 19.66
C ASP A 67 -4.58 -1.38 20.33
N LYS A 68 -4.38 -2.62 20.75
CA LYS A 68 -5.38 -3.38 21.49
C LYS A 68 -5.16 -3.14 22.98
N PRO A 69 -6.22 -2.86 23.75
CA PRO A 69 -6.12 -2.75 25.19
C PRO A 69 -5.88 -4.15 25.78
N PHE A 70 -4.62 -4.57 25.85
CA PHE A 70 -4.21 -5.79 26.52
C PHE A 70 -3.93 -5.51 28.00
N LEU A 71 -4.23 -6.49 28.87
CA LEU A 71 -3.90 -6.44 30.30
C LEU A 71 -4.41 -5.15 30.99
N ASN A 72 -5.65 -4.76 30.69
CA ASN A 72 -6.27 -3.56 31.25
C ASN A 72 -6.80 -3.80 32.68
N TYR A 73 -5.90 -3.71 33.67
CA TYR A 73 -6.24 -3.74 35.10
C TYR A 73 -5.48 -2.62 35.86
N PRO A 74 -5.98 -2.15 37.03
CA PRO A 74 -5.33 -1.09 37.80
C PRO A 74 -3.86 -1.41 38.11
N GLY A 75 -2.96 -0.48 37.75
CA GLY A 75 -1.51 -0.62 37.96
C GLY A 75 -0.76 -1.36 36.84
N SER A 76 -1.46 -1.85 35.80
CA SER A 76 -0.80 -2.41 34.62
C SER A 76 0.00 -1.33 33.88
N ARG A 77 1.27 -1.64 33.59
CA ARG A 77 2.17 -0.82 32.76
C ARG A 77 2.35 -1.39 31.36
N LEU A 78 1.44 -2.26 30.92
CA LEU A 78 1.53 -2.94 29.62
C LEU A 78 0.33 -2.58 28.73
N ASN A 79 -0.35 -1.48 29.00
CA ASN A 79 -1.48 -1.00 28.19
C ASN A 79 -1.18 0.44 27.75
N PRO A 80 -1.18 0.77 26.44
CA PRO A 80 -1.45 -0.11 25.29
C PRO A 80 -0.25 -0.99 24.89
N ILE A 81 -0.53 -2.08 24.15
CA ILE A 81 0.49 -2.86 23.42
C ILE A 81 0.28 -2.65 21.92
N THR A 82 1.33 -2.20 21.26
CA THR A 82 1.41 -2.19 19.80
C THR A 82 1.90 -3.55 19.31
N GLN A 83 1.12 -4.19 18.43
CA GLN A 83 1.50 -5.44 17.78
C GLN A 83 1.82 -5.19 16.30
N LEU A 84 2.96 -5.71 15.84
CA LEU A 84 3.32 -5.71 14.42
C LEU A 84 3.45 -7.15 13.94
N ARG A 85 2.86 -7.46 12.78
CA ARG A 85 3.02 -8.77 12.13
C ARG A 85 3.76 -8.61 10.82
N VAL A 86 4.74 -9.47 10.58
CA VAL A 86 5.47 -9.51 9.32
C VAL A 86 5.07 -10.76 8.56
N THR A 87 4.44 -10.60 7.41
CA THR A 87 4.24 -11.69 6.46
C THR A 87 5.27 -11.59 5.34
N CYS A 88 5.68 -12.73 4.79
CA CYS A 88 6.65 -12.82 3.72
C CYS A 88 6.14 -13.78 2.65
N GLY A 89 6.29 -13.41 1.38
CA GLY A 89 5.93 -14.23 0.23
C GLY A 89 7.00 -14.15 -0.85
N SER A 90 7.21 -15.26 -1.55
CA SER A 90 8.07 -15.35 -2.74
C SER A 90 7.20 -15.54 -3.98
N PHE A 91 7.63 -14.98 -5.10
CA PHE A 91 6.93 -15.00 -6.37
C PHE A 91 7.77 -15.79 -7.39
N GLU A 92 7.24 -16.92 -7.85
CA GLU A 92 7.88 -17.71 -8.90
C GLU A 92 7.65 -17.05 -10.26
N ARG A 93 8.71 -16.57 -10.91
CA ARG A 93 8.62 -16.03 -12.28
C ARG A 93 8.56 -17.19 -13.27
N GLY A 94 7.55 -17.20 -14.13
CA GLY A 94 7.50 -18.08 -15.31
C GLY A 94 6.54 -19.27 -15.22
N MET A 95 5.85 -19.50 -14.09
CA MET A 95 4.77 -20.48 -14.00
C MET A 95 3.46 -19.79 -14.40
N SER A 96 3.04 -19.96 -15.65
CA SER A 96 1.88 -19.27 -16.26
C SER A 96 0.52 -19.67 -15.70
N ASN A 97 0.46 -20.49 -14.64
CA ASN A 97 -0.79 -20.91 -14.03
C ASN A 97 -1.01 -20.15 -12.72
N GLN A 98 -2.02 -19.30 -12.75
CA GLN A 98 -2.54 -18.48 -11.66
C GLN A 98 -2.94 -19.27 -10.39
N ALA A 99 -2.79 -20.60 -10.40
CA ALA A 99 -3.17 -21.56 -9.38
C ALA A 99 -2.08 -21.83 -8.32
N ASP A 100 -0.79 -21.60 -8.60
CA ASP A 100 0.31 -21.82 -7.63
C ASP A 100 0.79 -20.51 -6.99
N LYS A 101 -0.16 -19.67 -6.56
CA LYS A 101 0.18 -18.55 -5.67
C LYS A 101 0.54 -19.12 -4.31
N THR A 102 1.83 -19.28 -4.03
CA THR A 102 2.29 -19.60 -2.68
C THR A 102 1.81 -18.48 -1.76
N PRO A 103 0.92 -18.76 -0.79
CA PRO A 103 0.36 -17.71 0.06
C PRO A 103 1.47 -17.08 0.90
N ALA A 104 1.37 -15.78 1.13
CA ALA A 104 2.23 -15.09 2.09
C ALA A 104 2.13 -15.80 3.46
N LYS A 105 3.28 -16.07 4.06
CA LYS A 105 3.37 -16.80 5.33
C LYS A 105 3.77 -15.84 6.43
N LEU A 106 3.20 -16.03 7.61
CA LEU A 106 3.64 -15.31 8.81
C LEU A 106 5.10 -15.66 9.11
N TYR A 107 5.94 -14.64 9.17
CA TYR A 107 7.37 -14.74 9.41
C TYR A 107 7.69 -14.41 10.87
N GLU A 108 7.28 -13.23 11.34
CA GLU A 108 7.56 -12.75 12.70
C GLU A 108 6.40 -11.92 13.26
N GLU A 109 6.29 -11.88 14.58
CA GLU A 109 5.45 -10.96 15.33
C GLU A 109 6.28 -10.20 16.37
N PHE A 110 5.99 -8.92 16.51
CA PHE A 110 6.63 -8.03 17.47
C PHE A 110 5.58 -7.44 18.39
N TRP A 111 5.97 -7.26 19.66
CA TRP A 111 5.17 -6.57 20.66
C TRP A 111 5.99 -5.43 21.24
N TYR A 112 5.39 -4.25 21.26
CA TYR A 112 5.95 -3.04 21.84
C TYR A 112 4.98 -2.47 22.89
N HIS A 113 5.55 -1.91 23.95
CA HIS A 113 4.84 -1.00 24.83
C HIS A 113 5.49 0.38 24.66
N ASP A 114 4.71 1.35 24.18
CA ASP A 114 5.19 2.62 23.65
C ASP A 114 6.30 2.38 22.60
N ASP A 115 7.51 2.85 22.88
CA ASP A 115 8.68 2.67 22.03
C ASP A 115 9.54 1.45 22.44
N THR A 116 9.19 0.73 23.52
CA THR A 116 10.05 -0.31 24.09
C THR A 116 9.63 -1.70 23.58
N PRO A 117 10.55 -2.49 23.00
CA PRO A 117 10.25 -3.86 22.61
C PRO A 117 10.03 -4.72 23.86
N ILE A 118 8.87 -5.38 23.94
CA ILE A 118 8.51 -6.27 25.05
C ILE A 118 8.48 -7.74 24.64
N GLY A 119 8.45 -8.03 23.33
CA GLY A 119 8.47 -9.40 22.84
C GLY A 119 8.73 -9.52 21.34
N LEU A 120 9.21 -10.70 20.96
CA LEU A 120 9.43 -11.12 19.58
C LEU A 120 9.08 -12.61 19.46
N ARG A 121 8.36 -12.99 18.41
CA ARG A 121 8.14 -14.38 18.05
C ARG A 121 8.44 -14.60 16.58
N ARG A 122 9.45 -15.44 16.31
CA ARG A 122 9.77 -15.91 14.97
C ARG A 122 9.07 -17.22 14.69
N TYR A 123 8.31 -17.27 13.61
CA TYR A 123 7.56 -18.45 13.17
C TYR A 123 8.35 -19.28 12.17
N ARG A 124 9.18 -18.63 11.34
CA ARG A 124 9.91 -19.26 10.23
C ARG A 124 11.29 -18.64 10.04
N SER A 125 12.22 -19.40 9.48
CA SER A 125 13.45 -18.85 8.91
C SER A 125 13.13 -18.13 7.60
N LEU A 126 13.93 -17.11 7.29
CA LEU A 126 13.85 -16.47 5.99
C LEU A 126 14.51 -17.38 4.95
N ASP A 127 13.70 -17.92 4.04
CA ASP A 127 14.11 -18.83 2.96
C ASP A 127 13.87 -18.13 1.61
N ILE A 128 14.74 -17.16 1.33
CA ILE A 128 14.76 -16.38 0.09
C ILE A 128 16.15 -16.58 -0.51
N GLN A 129 16.21 -16.86 -1.80
CA GLN A 129 17.49 -17.03 -2.49
C GLN A 129 18.22 -15.68 -2.58
N SER A 130 19.54 -15.71 -2.38
CA SER A 130 20.41 -14.53 -2.57
C SER A 130 20.25 -13.94 -3.97
N ASN A 131 20.54 -12.64 -4.13
CA ASN A 131 20.47 -11.90 -5.40
C ASN A 131 19.06 -11.72 -5.99
N GLN A 132 18.01 -11.99 -5.22
CA GLN A 132 16.63 -11.71 -5.62
C GLN A 132 16.19 -10.31 -5.18
N ILE A 133 15.50 -9.60 -6.06
CA ILE A 133 14.99 -8.25 -5.81
C ILE A 133 13.65 -8.35 -5.07
N GLY A 134 13.49 -7.66 -3.95
CA GLY A 134 12.20 -7.61 -3.27
C GLY A 134 11.87 -6.26 -2.67
N ALA A 135 10.70 -6.19 -2.06
CA ALA A 135 10.16 -4.97 -1.47
C ALA A 135 9.54 -5.22 -0.10
N ILE A 136 9.55 -4.19 0.74
CA ILE A 136 8.91 -4.20 2.05
C ILE A 136 7.74 -3.21 2.02
N PHE A 137 6.57 -3.62 2.47
CA PHE A 137 5.36 -2.80 2.54
C PHE A 137 4.96 -2.57 3.99
N LEU A 138 4.61 -1.35 4.35
CA LEU A 138 4.06 -1.01 5.67
C LEU A 138 2.54 -0.79 5.55
N GLY A 139 1.79 -1.42 6.46
CA GLY A 139 0.34 -1.29 6.56
C GLY A 139 -0.15 0.03 7.14
N GLY A 140 -1.36 0.43 6.75
CA GLY A 140 -1.99 1.71 7.07
C GLY A 140 -2.65 1.83 8.45
N ARG A 141 -2.86 0.76 9.21
CA ARG A 141 -3.87 0.78 10.30
C ARG A 141 -3.42 1.38 11.64
N GLY A 142 -2.29 0.96 12.23
CA GLY A 142 -1.87 1.49 13.54
C GLY A 142 -1.06 2.79 13.46
N THR A 143 -0.80 3.43 14.60
CA THR A 143 -0.25 4.81 14.68
C THR A 143 1.20 4.88 15.17
N ASN A 144 1.74 3.80 15.75
CA ASN A 144 3.07 3.78 16.35
C ASN A 144 4.19 3.71 15.28
N ALA A 145 4.57 4.89 14.76
CA ALA A 145 5.61 5.04 13.76
C ALA A 145 7.00 4.61 14.26
N THR A 146 7.31 4.84 15.54
CA THR A 146 8.58 4.43 16.15
C THR A 146 8.76 2.92 16.11
N ALA A 147 7.74 2.16 16.55
CA ALA A 147 7.78 0.71 16.51
C ALA A 147 7.87 0.18 15.07
N ALA A 148 7.14 0.80 14.14
CA ALA A 148 7.22 0.46 12.72
C ALA A 148 8.63 0.69 12.14
N ALA A 149 9.25 1.83 12.43
CA ALA A 149 10.61 2.14 11.98
C ALA A 149 11.64 1.17 12.59
N LYS A 150 11.52 0.80 13.87
CA LYS A 150 12.38 -0.21 14.52
C LYS A 150 12.27 -1.57 13.84
N VAL A 151 11.05 -2.04 13.57
CA VAL A 151 10.82 -3.31 12.87
C VAL A 151 11.39 -3.25 11.45
N LEU A 152 11.12 -2.17 10.72
CA LEU A 152 11.65 -1.94 9.37
C LEU A 152 13.18 -1.99 9.37
N LEU A 153 13.87 -1.24 10.24
CA LEU A 153 15.32 -1.23 10.33
C LEU A 153 15.88 -2.62 10.63
N ARG A 154 15.27 -3.34 11.58
CA ARG A 154 15.67 -4.71 11.90
C ARG A 154 15.55 -5.63 10.68
N LEU A 155 14.45 -5.53 9.93
CA LEU A 155 14.25 -6.35 8.72
C LEU A 155 15.28 -6.01 7.64
N VAL A 156 15.53 -4.72 7.37
CA VAL A 156 16.52 -4.31 6.36
C VAL A 156 17.91 -4.79 6.75
N ILE A 157 18.30 -4.68 8.02
CA ILE A 157 19.58 -5.19 8.52
C ILE A 157 19.67 -6.71 8.39
N GLU A 158 18.61 -7.46 8.76
CA GLU A 158 18.60 -8.92 8.61
C GLU A 158 18.70 -9.35 7.14
N LEU A 159 18.05 -8.62 6.24
CA LEU A 159 18.13 -8.85 4.80
C LEU A 159 19.55 -8.61 4.28
N ASP A 160 20.18 -7.50 4.67
CA ASP A 160 21.55 -7.16 4.27
C ASP A 160 22.58 -8.19 4.76
N LEU A 161 22.46 -8.66 6.02
CA LEU A 161 23.28 -9.74 6.56
C LEU A 161 23.14 -11.06 5.78
N ARG A 162 22.01 -11.25 5.08
CA ARG A 162 21.74 -12.40 4.21
C ARG A 162 22.03 -12.13 2.74
N GLN A 163 22.62 -10.99 2.41
CA GLN A 163 22.87 -10.55 1.02
C GLN A 163 21.58 -10.48 0.19
N LEU A 164 20.48 -10.09 0.84
CA LEU A 164 19.20 -9.79 0.23
C LEU A 164 19.03 -8.28 0.24
N SER A 165 18.86 -7.67 -0.94
CA SER A 165 18.69 -6.22 -1.04
C SER A 165 17.22 -5.88 -1.30
N PRO A 166 16.50 -5.26 -0.35
CA PRO A 166 15.20 -4.68 -0.63
C PRO A 166 15.40 -3.48 -1.58
N SER A 167 14.79 -3.52 -2.77
CA SER A 167 14.90 -2.42 -3.72
C SER A 167 14.07 -1.20 -3.34
N VAL A 168 13.01 -1.40 -2.55
CA VAL A 168 12.16 -0.32 -2.07
C VAL A 168 11.44 -0.73 -0.78
N VAL A 169 11.28 0.25 0.10
CA VAL A 169 10.39 0.20 1.25
C VAL A 169 9.22 1.16 0.98
N VAL A 170 8.03 0.61 0.89
CA VAL A 170 6.81 1.34 0.56
C VAL A 170 5.97 1.56 1.80
N VAL A 171 5.63 2.81 2.08
CA VAL A 171 4.88 3.20 3.28
C VAL A 171 3.62 4.01 2.92
N PRO A 172 2.57 4.01 3.75
CA PRO A 172 1.40 4.85 3.54
C PRO A 172 1.79 6.32 3.46
N ARG A 173 1.20 7.06 2.51
CA ARG A 173 1.58 8.46 2.22
C ARG A 173 1.46 9.39 3.42
N ASP A 174 0.43 9.18 4.23
CA ASP A 174 0.15 9.87 5.49
C ASP A 174 1.18 9.56 6.59
N LYS A 175 1.85 8.40 6.53
CA LYS A 175 2.87 7.99 7.50
C LYS A 175 4.31 8.25 7.04
N TYR A 176 4.52 8.59 5.77
CA TYR A 176 5.84 8.74 5.18
C TYR A 176 6.75 9.67 6.00
N ASP A 177 6.27 10.87 6.35
CA ASP A 177 7.09 11.88 7.01
C ASP A 177 7.44 11.45 8.45
N LEU A 178 6.52 10.74 9.11
CA LEU A 178 6.76 10.17 10.44
C LEU A 178 7.82 9.07 10.38
N ILE A 179 7.71 8.13 9.43
CA ILE A 179 8.72 7.06 9.26
C ILE A 179 10.07 7.66 8.87
N ALA A 180 10.11 8.62 7.94
CA ALA A 180 11.33 9.32 7.57
C ALA A 180 11.99 10.04 8.76
N SER A 181 11.19 10.71 9.59
CA SER A 181 11.67 11.34 10.83
C SER A 181 12.24 10.30 11.80
N GLU A 182 11.58 9.16 11.97
CA GLU A 182 12.07 8.09 12.84
C GLU A 182 13.36 7.45 12.30
N LEU A 183 13.49 7.27 10.99
CA LEU A 183 14.75 6.83 10.37
C LEU A 183 15.90 7.79 10.69
N GLY A 184 15.66 9.11 10.66
CA GLY A 184 16.64 10.12 11.06
C GLY A 184 17.19 9.95 12.48
N ARG A 185 16.39 9.40 13.41
CA ARG A 185 16.85 9.10 14.79
C ARG A 185 17.86 7.95 14.85
N TYR A 186 17.95 7.15 13.79
CA TYR A 186 18.94 6.06 13.62
C TYR A 186 20.03 6.45 12.61
N SER A 187 20.28 7.74 12.43
CA SER A 187 21.30 8.30 11.53
C SER A 187 21.06 8.02 10.04
N PHE A 188 19.81 7.81 9.61
CA PHE A 188 19.45 7.72 8.21
C PHE A 188 18.97 9.07 7.68
N PHE A 189 19.75 9.70 6.81
CA PHE A 189 19.44 11.03 6.28
C PHE A 189 19.28 11.04 4.75
N PRO A 190 18.39 11.88 4.19
CA PRO A 190 18.24 12.02 2.76
C PRO A 190 19.41 12.83 2.16
N ARG A 191 19.75 12.55 0.89
CA ARG A 191 20.66 13.37 0.06
C ARG A 191 22.04 13.62 0.69
N MET A 192 22.80 12.56 0.96
CA MET A 192 24.23 12.73 1.20
C MET A 192 24.97 12.85 -0.13
N ALA A 193 25.83 13.86 -0.26
CA ALA A 193 26.77 13.94 -1.37
C ALA A 193 27.62 12.66 -1.36
N ALA A 194 27.68 11.97 -2.50
CA ALA A 194 28.32 10.67 -2.66
C ALA A 194 29.71 10.63 -2.00
N MET A 195 29.78 10.05 -0.78
CA MET A 195 31.05 9.64 -0.22
C MET A 195 31.40 8.31 -0.87
N SER A 196 32.63 8.18 -1.32
CA SER A 196 33.10 7.12 -2.23
C SER A 196 33.20 5.71 -1.61
N SER A 197 32.43 5.41 -0.56
CA SER A 197 32.40 4.12 0.12
C SER A 197 31.05 3.42 -0.04
N GLN A 198 31.03 2.10 0.10
CA GLN A 198 29.81 1.31 0.17
C GLN A 198 28.96 1.80 1.35
N GLN A 199 27.84 2.47 1.06
CA GLN A 199 26.93 3.02 2.06
C GLN A 199 25.66 2.17 2.15
N PHE A 200 25.25 1.87 3.37
CA PHE A 200 23.96 1.24 3.65
C PHE A 200 22.85 2.27 3.43
N SER A 201 21.84 1.93 2.62
CA SER A 201 20.78 2.87 2.26
C SER A 201 19.40 2.21 2.22
N ILE A 202 18.37 3.00 2.48
CA ILE A 202 16.96 2.61 2.42
C ILE A 202 16.27 3.49 1.39
N HIS A 203 15.73 2.89 0.35
CA HIS A 203 14.87 3.57 -0.61
C HIS A 203 13.44 3.62 -0.07
N LEU A 204 12.99 4.79 0.40
CA LEU A 204 11.68 4.98 1.00
C LEU A 204 10.72 5.67 0.02
N ARG A 205 9.58 5.02 -0.24
CA ARG A 205 8.55 5.47 -1.18
C ARG A 205 7.17 5.52 -0.56
N SER A 206 6.37 6.54 -0.88
CA SER A 206 4.96 6.59 -0.47
C SER A 206 4.04 5.76 -1.35
N HIS A 207 2.96 5.24 -0.77
CA HIS A 207 1.79 4.72 -1.46
C HIS A 207 0.51 5.46 -1.01
N PRO A 208 -0.31 6.00 -1.93
CA PRO A 208 -0.06 6.13 -3.37
C PRO A 208 1.22 6.91 -3.68
N TYR A 209 1.78 6.69 -4.87
CA TYR A 209 3.04 7.29 -5.29
C TYR A 209 2.97 8.82 -5.28
N SER A 210 4.02 9.46 -4.75
CA SER A 210 4.20 10.90 -4.79
C SER A 210 5.68 11.21 -5.07
N LYS A 211 5.93 12.04 -6.09
CA LYS A 211 7.29 12.41 -6.52
C LYS A 211 8.13 13.05 -5.41
N ASN A 212 7.49 13.70 -4.43
CA ASN A 212 8.17 14.34 -3.30
C ASN A 212 8.38 13.40 -2.11
N LYS A 213 7.96 12.13 -2.23
CA LYS A 213 8.05 11.10 -1.20
C LYS A 213 8.60 9.81 -1.81
N ASP A 214 9.70 9.95 -2.53
CA ASP A 214 10.47 8.87 -3.17
C ASP A 214 11.95 9.25 -3.06
N GLU A 215 12.58 8.86 -1.94
CA GLU A 215 13.94 9.30 -1.60
C GLU A 215 14.77 8.15 -1.01
N TYR A 216 16.09 8.22 -1.22
CA TYR A 216 17.06 7.34 -0.58
C TYR A 216 17.57 7.98 0.71
N TYR A 217 17.56 7.20 1.79
CA TYR A 217 18.09 7.57 3.09
C TYR A 217 19.37 6.76 3.33
N TYR A 218 20.47 7.44 3.64
CA TYR A 218 21.79 6.83 3.80
C TYR A 218 22.18 6.83 5.27
N LEU A 219 22.76 5.72 5.73
CA LEU A 219 23.30 5.62 7.09
C LEU A 219 24.57 6.45 7.23
N GLN A 220 24.58 7.35 8.21
CA GLN A 220 25.72 8.16 8.61
C GLN A 220 26.39 7.52 9.84
N TYR A 221 27.68 7.18 9.70
CA TYR A 221 28.56 6.70 10.77
C TYR A 221 29.38 7.83 11.36
#